data_AF-A0AAU8K630-F1
#
_entry.id   AF-A0AAU8K630-F1
#
_cell.length_a   1.000
_cell.length_b   1.000
_cell.length_c   1.000
_cell.angle_alpha   90.00
_cell.angle_beta   90.00
_cell.angle_gamma   90.00
#
_symmetry.space_group_name_H-M   'P 1'
#
loop_
_entity.id
_entity.type
_entity.pdbx_description
1 polymer ?
#
loop_
_entity_poly.entity_id
_entity_poly.type
_entity_poly.pdbx_seq_one_letter_code
_entity_poly.pdbx_strand_id
1 'polypeptide(L)'
;MPAQRPYDLVLFGATGFTGGLTAEYLARSAPADCRWALAGRDRGRLEAVRRRLAAIDPRCGDLPLLTVDASDRTALREIAGSTRVVISTVGPYLTYGEPLVAACADAGTDYVDLTGEPEFVDRMYLLHHRRAVETGARLVHACGFDSVPHDLGALFTVQALRGEDAVPGGGAPVAVRGFVRVGGIFSGGTFATALTVLSRPAAAARAARERRAAEPPTRGRRLRTVSGLPRRSRAARAWIVPLPTIDPVIVGRSAAADPGYGRDFSYGHFAAVRRLPVALGGTAGFALLAAAAQLPVLRRALSSLWKPGQGPDEARRAKGWFTVRFLGESGGRQVYTEVSGGDPGYGETAKMLGESALCLAFDDLPATSGQLTTATAMGQALITRLTAAGLRFTVLAGPPASAPGR
;
A
#
# COMPACT_ATOMS: atom_id res chain seq x y z
N MET A 1 -32.63 -7.69 9.26
CA MET A 1 -32.09 -6.76 8.25
C MET A 1 -30.72 -6.32 8.72
N PRO A 2 -29.67 -6.28 7.87
CA PRO A 2 -28.39 -5.71 8.29
C PRO A 2 -28.66 -4.29 8.80
N ALA A 3 -28.18 -3.97 10.01
CA ALA A 3 -28.36 -2.66 10.60
C ALA A 3 -27.86 -1.60 9.62
N GLN A 4 -28.67 -0.58 9.35
CA GLN A 4 -28.33 0.47 8.41
C GLN A 4 -27.06 1.19 8.88
N ARG A 5 -25.94 1.00 8.18
CA ARG A 5 -24.68 1.66 8.50
C ARG A 5 -24.77 3.13 8.11
N PRO A 6 -24.66 4.09 9.05
CA PRO A 6 -24.81 5.52 8.77
C PRO A 6 -23.66 6.07 7.90
N TYR A 7 -22.49 5.45 7.94
CA TYR A 7 -21.32 5.91 7.19
C TYR A 7 -20.93 4.92 6.10
N ASP A 8 -20.70 5.43 4.91
CA ASP A 8 -20.01 4.71 3.85
C ASP A 8 -18.51 4.63 4.17
N LEU A 9 -17.90 5.76 4.58
CA LEU A 9 -16.48 5.83 4.93
C LEU A 9 -16.24 6.50 6.30
N VAL A 10 -15.27 6.01 7.07
CA VAL A 10 -14.71 6.75 8.21
C VAL A 10 -13.21 6.84 8.06
N LEU A 11 -12.66 8.06 8.09
CA LEU A 11 -11.22 8.31 8.06
C LEU A 11 -10.66 8.46 9.48
N PHE A 12 -10.09 7.38 10.01
CA PHE A 12 -9.42 7.35 11.30
C PHE A 12 -7.97 7.81 11.20
N GLY A 13 -7.63 8.87 11.94
CA GLY A 13 -6.32 9.54 11.85
C GLY A 13 -6.32 10.79 10.97
N ALA A 14 -7.49 11.37 10.69
CA ALA A 14 -7.67 12.53 9.81
C ALA A 14 -6.81 13.75 10.19
N THR A 15 -6.39 13.88 11.46
CA THR A 15 -5.56 14.99 11.94
C THR A 15 -4.06 14.80 11.67
N GLY A 16 -3.63 13.61 11.25
CA GLY A 16 -2.26 13.32 10.86
C GLY A 16 -1.89 13.94 9.51
N PHE A 17 -0.61 13.95 9.14
CA PHE A 17 -0.18 14.55 7.88
C PHE A 17 -0.79 13.84 6.66
N THR A 18 -0.58 12.52 6.54
CA THR A 18 -1.19 11.73 5.45
C THR A 18 -2.71 11.70 5.56
N GLY A 19 -3.26 11.54 6.77
CA GLY A 19 -4.71 11.59 7.00
C GLY A 19 -5.34 12.90 6.53
N GLY A 20 -4.69 14.04 6.79
CA GLY A 20 -5.16 15.34 6.31
C GLY A 20 -5.16 15.44 4.78
N LEU A 21 -4.15 14.88 4.11
CA LEU A 21 -4.08 14.84 2.64
C LEU A 21 -5.12 13.88 2.04
N THR A 22 -5.36 12.73 2.67
CA THR A 22 -6.44 11.81 2.29
C THR A 22 -7.80 12.48 2.47
N ALA A 23 -8.01 13.23 3.55
CA ALA A 23 -9.25 13.97 3.76
C ALA A 23 -9.48 15.04 2.68
N GLU A 24 -8.44 15.78 2.29
CA GLU A 24 -8.52 16.72 1.17
C GLU A 24 -8.80 16.03 -0.17
N TYR A 25 -8.23 14.85 -0.39
CA TYR A 25 -8.49 14.06 -1.58
C TYR A 25 -9.97 13.61 -1.64
N LEU A 26 -10.49 13.08 -0.54
CA LEU A 26 -11.89 12.66 -0.43
C LEU A 26 -12.86 13.84 -0.60
N ALA A 27 -12.54 15.01 -0.04
CA ALA A 27 -13.35 16.22 -0.24
C ALA A 27 -13.47 16.63 -1.71
N ARG A 28 -12.47 16.31 -2.57
CA ARG A 28 -12.51 16.58 -4.01
C ARG A 28 -13.18 15.48 -4.82
N SER A 29 -13.09 14.23 -4.36
CA SER A 29 -13.27 13.06 -5.24
C SER A 29 -14.37 12.10 -4.80
N ALA A 30 -14.84 12.19 -3.55
CA ALA A 30 -15.91 11.35 -3.05
C ALA A 30 -17.23 11.68 -3.79
N PRO A 31 -18.04 10.66 -4.15
CA PRO A 31 -19.38 10.86 -4.70
C PRO A 31 -20.24 11.78 -3.82
N ALA A 32 -21.18 12.49 -4.43
CA ALA A 32 -21.96 13.51 -3.74
C ALA A 32 -22.83 12.97 -2.60
N ASP A 33 -23.24 11.73 -2.72
CA ASP A 33 -24.05 10.96 -1.76
C ASP A 33 -23.20 10.13 -0.79
N CYS A 34 -21.87 10.18 -0.88
CA CYS A 34 -20.98 9.46 0.04
C CYS A 34 -21.09 10.06 1.44
N ARG A 35 -21.62 9.29 2.40
CA ARG A 35 -21.73 9.70 3.80
C ARG A 35 -20.44 9.32 4.51
N TRP A 36 -19.57 10.29 4.77
CA TRP A 36 -18.29 10.03 5.41
C TRP A 36 -18.04 10.90 6.64
N ALA A 37 -17.18 10.42 7.54
CA ALA A 37 -16.83 11.10 8.78
C ALA A 37 -15.32 11.16 9.01
N LEU A 38 -14.87 12.16 9.76
CA LEU A 38 -13.48 12.28 10.21
C LEU A 38 -13.37 11.77 11.65
N ALA A 39 -12.41 10.88 11.89
CA ALA A 39 -12.17 10.30 13.20
C ALA A 39 -10.74 10.55 13.71
N GLY A 40 -10.61 10.81 15.01
CA GLY A 40 -9.34 11.02 15.67
C GLY A 40 -9.49 11.49 17.11
N ARG A 41 -8.41 11.48 17.88
CA ARG A 41 -8.43 11.72 19.34
C ARG A 41 -8.66 13.17 19.78
N ASP A 42 -8.49 14.14 18.87
CA ASP A 42 -8.52 15.57 19.19
C ASP A 42 -9.62 16.28 18.40
N ARG A 43 -10.71 16.65 19.09
CA ARG A 43 -11.88 17.32 18.51
C ARG A 43 -11.53 18.65 17.86
N GLY A 44 -10.69 19.46 18.49
CA GLY A 44 -10.31 20.79 17.98
C GLY A 44 -9.49 20.69 16.69
N ARG A 45 -8.59 19.71 16.60
CA ARG A 45 -7.85 19.43 15.35
C ARG A 45 -8.75 18.87 14.26
N LEU A 46 -9.73 18.04 14.60
CA LEU A 46 -10.74 17.56 13.65
C LEU A 46 -11.57 18.72 13.08
N GLU A 47 -11.98 19.68 13.91
CA GLU A 47 -12.67 20.89 13.46
C GLU A 47 -11.81 21.75 12.54
N ALA A 48 -10.52 21.87 12.84
CA ALA A 48 -9.58 22.58 11.96
C ALA A 48 -9.45 21.90 10.60
N VAL A 49 -9.38 20.56 10.56
CA VAL A 49 -9.41 19.80 9.30
C VAL A 49 -10.72 20.07 8.56
N ARG A 50 -11.88 19.92 9.23
CA ARG A 50 -13.20 20.16 8.63
C ARG A 50 -13.34 21.55 8.02
N ARG A 51 -12.90 22.61 8.72
CA ARG A 51 -12.90 23.98 8.18
C ARG A 51 -12.06 24.11 6.91
N ARG A 52 -10.89 23.48 6.87
CA ARG A 52 -10.05 23.45 5.68
C ARG A 52 -10.72 22.70 4.52
N LEU A 53 -11.40 21.59 4.80
CA LEU A 53 -12.15 20.85 3.79
C LEU A 53 -13.35 21.63 3.27
N ALA A 54 -14.03 22.41 4.11
CA ALA A 54 -15.15 23.27 3.70
C ALA A 54 -14.73 24.34 2.68
N ALA A 55 -13.45 24.74 2.66
CA ALA A 55 -12.89 25.63 1.64
C ALA A 55 -12.63 24.93 0.29
N ILE A 56 -12.56 23.59 0.28
CA ILE A 56 -12.43 22.76 -0.93
C ILE A 56 -13.81 22.41 -1.47
N ASP A 57 -14.70 21.97 -0.59
CA ASP A 57 -16.09 21.62 -0.88
C ASP A 57 -16.98 22.05 0.30
N PRO A 58 -17.90 23.01 0.11
CA PRO A 58 -18.78 23.52 1.17
C PRO A 58 -19.56 22.42 1.91
N ARG A 59 -19.89 21.31 1.25
CA ARG A 59 -20.59 20.16 1.85
C ARG A 59 -19.79 19.52 2.98
N CYS A 60 -18.47 19.69 2.96
CA CYS A 60 -17.60 19.20 4.02
C CYS A 60 -17.76 19.97 5.34
N GLY A 61 -18.43 21.14 5.35
CA GLY A 61 -18.67 21.94 6.55
C GLY A 61 -19.42 21.20 7.65
N ASP A 62 -20.29 20.27 7.26
CA ASP A 62 -21.15 19.50 8.15
C ASP A 62 -20.66 18.07 8.40
N LEU A 63 -19.41 17.75 8.00
CA LEU A 63 -18.87 16.40 8.23
C LEU A 63 -18.95 16.02 9.71
N PRO A 64 -19.48 14.83 10.02
CA PRO A 64 -19.45 14.28 11.36
C PRO A 64 -18.01 14.10 11.85
N LEU A 65 -17.78 14.47 13.10
CA LEU A 65 -16.47 14.39 13.76
C LEU A 65 -16.56 13.39 14.91
N LEU A 66 -15.87 12.26 14.76
CA LEU A 66 -15.87 11.15 15.72
C LEU A 66 -14.60 11.23 16.57
N THR A 67 -14.75 11.58 17.84
CA THR A 67 -13.60 11.64 18.76
C THR A 67 -13.29 10.26 19.31
N VAL A 68 -12.24 9.64 18.76
CA VAL A 68 -11.85 8.26 19.09
C VAL A 68 -10.33 8.17 19.25
N ASP A 69 -9.89 7.55 20.33
CA ASP A 69 -8.50 7.20 20.56
C ASP A 69 -8.23 5.74 20.16
N ALA A 70 -7.03 5.45 19.65
CA ALA A 70 -6.67 4.10 19.20
C ALA A 70 -6.60 3.07 20.34
N SER A 71 -6.52 3.52 21.60
CA SER A 71 -6.58 2.66 22.79
C SER A 71 -8.01 2.33 23.23
N ASP A 72 -9.02 3.06 22.77
CA ASP A 72 -10.42 2.85 23.16
C ASP A 72 -11.08 1.78 22.26
N ARG A 73 -11.04 0.53 22.74
CA ARG A 73 -11.62 -0.60 22.02
C ARG A 73 -13.14 -0.52 21.84
N THR A 74 -13.86 0.15 22.75
CA THR A 74 -15.32 0.28 22.65
C THR A 74 -15.66 1.24 21.53
N ALA A 75 -15.04 2.42 21.52
CA ALA A 75 -15.23 3.40 20.46
C ALA A 75 -14.81 2.88 19.08
N LEU A 76 -13.74 2.09 18.99
CA LEU A 76 -13.33 1.46 17.73
C LEU A 76 -14.36 0.44 17.21
N ARG A 77 -15.02 -0.31 18.10
CA ARG A 77 -16.13 -1.21 17.72
C ARG A 77 -17.35 -0.44 17.22
N GLU A 78 -17.67 0.69 17.84
CA GLU A 78 -18.77 1.55 17.40
C GLU A 78 -18.50 2.14 16.01
N ILE A 79 -17.27 2.63 15.75
CA ILE A 79 -16.86 3.05 14.41
C ILE A 79 -16.99 1.90 13.42
N ALA A 80 -16.44 0.72 13.73
CA ALA A 80 -16.49 -0.41 12.82
C ALA A 80 -17.94 -0.84 12.52
N GLY A 81 -18.79 -0.92 13.54
CA GLY A 81 -20.20 -1.33 13.40
C GLY A 81 -21.07 -0.33 12.63
N SER A 82 -20.69 0.94 12.60
CA SER A 82 -21.45 2.02 11.94
C SER A 82 -20.96 2.37 10.52
N THR A 83 -19.94 1.67 10.02
CA THR A 83 -19.23 2.07 8.79
C THR A 83 -19.11 0.94 7.78
N ARG A 84 -19.25 1.22 6.48
CA ARG A 84 -19.02 0.22 5.42
C ARG A 84 -17.51 -0.04 5.21
N VAL A 85 -16.71 1.02 5.07
CA VAL A 85 -15.25 0.95 4.96
C VAL A 85 -14.55 1.92 5.93
N VAL A 86 -13.65 1.41 6.76
CA VAL A 86 -12.81 2.24 7.65
C VAL A 86 -11.43 2.42 7.04
N ILE A 87 -10.98 3.67 6.95
CA ILE A 87 -9.65 4.06 6.49
C ILE A 87 -8.80 4.38 7.72
N SER A 88 -7.64 3.74 7.86
CA SER A 88 -6.68 4.06 8.93
C SER A 88 -5.44 4.74 8.38
N THR A 89 -5.08 5.87 9.00
CA THR A 89 -3.77 6.51 8.84
C THR A 89 -3.04 6.64 10.18
N VAL A 90 -3.41 5.83 11.18
CA VAL A 90 -2.86 5.90 12.55
C VAL A 90 -1.70 4.92 12.70
N GLY A 91 -0.48 5.44 12.50
CA GLY A 91 0.76 4.73 12.74
C GLY A 91 1.51 5.20 14.00
N PRO A 92 2.55 4.46 14.45
CA PRO A 92 3.03 3.17 13.92
C PRO A 92 2.01 2.03 14.11
N TYR A 93 1.79 1.21 13.08
CA TYR A 93 0.68 0.25 13.04
C TYR A 93 0.90 -0.94 13.97
N LEU A 94 2.15 -1.38 14.13
CA LEU A 94 2.53 -2.39 15.12
C LEU A 94 2.12 -2.05 16.56
N THR A 95 1.96 -0.75 16.87
CA THR A 95 1.58 -0.26 18.19
C THR A 95 0.07 0.02 18.27
N TYR A 96 -0.49 0.68 17.26
CA TYR A 96 -1.86 1.24 17.33
C TYR A 96 -2.88 0.62 16.37
N GLY A 97 -2.43 -0.18 15.41
CA GLY A 97 -3.28 -0.65 14.30
C GLY A 97 -4.18 -1.82 14.64
N GLU A 98 -3.70 -2.77 15.46
CA GLU A 98 -4.41 -4.04 15.73
C GLU A 98 -5.84 -3.85 16.25
N PRO A 99 -6.12 -2.98 17.24
CA PRO A 99 -7.46 -2.87 17.81
C PRO A 99 -8.54 -2.51 16.78
N LEU A 100 -8.22 -1.66 15.80
CA LEU A 100 -9.15 -1.27 14.75
C LEU A 100 -9.36 -2.38 13.71
N VAL A 101 -8.28 -3.11 13.35
CA VAL A 101 -8.39 -4.28 12.47
C VAL A 101 -9.28 -5.35 13.10
N ALA A 102 -9.09 -5.62 14.40
CA ALA A 102 -9.92 -6.55 15.15
C ALA A 102 -11.40 -6.14 15.13
N ALA A 103 -11.69 -4.87 15.41
CA ALA A 103 -13.05 -4.33 15.37
C ALA A 103 -13.70 -4.46 13.99
N CYS A 104 -12.96 -4.19 12.91
CA CYS A 104 -13.45 -4.33 11.54
C CYS A 104 -13.71 -5.79 11.17
N ALA A 105 -12.79 -6.69 11.53
CA ALA A 105 -12.96 -8.13 11.32
C ALA A 105 -14.19 -8.67 12.06
N ASP A 106 -14.44 -8.23 13.29
CA ASP A 106 -15.60 -8.66 14.07
C ASP A 106 -16.93 -8.12 13.55
N ALA A 107 -16.94 -6.88 13.03
CA ALA A 107 -18.14 -6.21 12.54
C ALA A 107 -18.53 -6.59 11.10
N GLY A 108 -17.67 -7.29 10.35
CA GLY A 108 -17.86 -7.49 8.91
C GLY A 108 -17.66 -6.18 8.15
N THR A 109 -16.70 -5.36 8.57
CA THR A 109 -16.45 -4.03 8.02
C THR A 109 -15.15 -4.05 7.24
N ASP A 110 -15.18 -3.47 6.04
CA ASP A 110 -13.98 -3.39 5.23
C ASP A 110 -13.00 -2.39 5.83
N TYR A 111 -11.72 -2.66 5.64
CA TYR A 111 -10.64 -1.89 6.23
C TYR A 111 -9.54 -1.66 5.21
N VAL A 112 -9.06 -0.42 5.13
CA VAL A 112 -7.87 -0.06 4.37
C VAL A 112 -6.88 0.74 5.19
N ASP A 113 -5.59 0.51 4.99
CA ASP A 113 -4.51 1.34 5.54
C ASP A 113 -3.35 1.52 4.56
N LEU A 114 -2.38 2.36 4.93
CA LEU A 114 -1.16 2.58 4.15
C LEU A 114 0.10 2.00 4.83
N THR A 115 -0.03 0.93 5.61
CA THR A 115 1.11 0.39 6.37
C THR A 115 2.22 -0.13 5.47
N GLY A 116 3.47 0.21 5.82
CA GLY A 116 4.68 -0.37 5.23
C GLY A 116 5.34 -1.41 6.14
N GLU A 117 4.63 -1.93 7.15
CA GLU A 117 5.20 -2.76 8.22
C GLU A 117 4.88 -4.27 8.01
N PRO A 118 5.81 -5.10 7.49
CA PRO A 118 5.51 -6.51 7.18
C PRO A 118 5.09 -7.33 8.39
N GLU A 119 5.73 -7.12 9.55
CA GLU A 119 5.37 -7.82 10.80
C GLU A 119 3.91 -7.56 11.18
N PHE A 120 3.41 -6.33 11.01
CA PHE A 120 2.02 -5.99 11.32
C PHE A 120 1.07 -6.74 10.39
N VAL A 121 1.33 -6.69 9.07
CA VAL A 121 0.53 -7.36 8.05
C VAL A 121 0.48 -8.88 8.29
N ASP A 122 1.57 -9.49 8.76
CA ASP A 122 1.61 -10.92 9.08
C ASP A 122 0.86 -11.27 10.37
N ARG A 123 1.00 -10.45 11.41
CA ARG A 123 0.23 -10.61 12.66
C ARG A 123 -1.27 -10.48 12.44
N MET A 124 -1.71 -9.51 11.63
CA MET A 124 -3.13 -9.33 11.35
C MET A 124 -3.73 -10.53 10.61
N TYR A 125 -2.94 -11.21 9.78
CA TYR A 125 -3.36 -12.46 9.15
C TYR A 125 -3.65 -13.52 10.19
N LEU A 126 -2.64 -13.78 11.03
CA LEU A 126 -2.69 -14.83 12.04
C LEU A 126 -3.83 -14.61 13.04
N LEU A 127 -4.10 -13.36 13.40
CA LEU A 127 -5.10 -13.01 14.41
C LEU A 127 -6.51 -12.85 13.85
N HIS A 128 -6.66 -12.29 12.64
CA HIS A 128 -7.95 -11.75 12.18
C HIS A 128 -8.39 -12.22 10.79
N HIS A 129 -7.54 -12.89 9.99
CA HIS A 129 -7.95 -13.37 8.66
C HIS A 129 -9.17 -14.29 8.73
N ARG A 130 -9.15 -15.31 9.60
CA ARG A 130 -10.26 -16.26 9.72
C ARG A 130 -11.56 -15.56 10.11
N ARG A 131 -11.49 -14.65 11.07
CA ARG A 131 -12.67 -13.89 11.52
C ARG A 131 -13.23 -13.01 10.42
N ALA A 132 -12.38 -12.32 9.68
CA ALA A 132 -12.79 -11.51 8.54
C ALA A 132 -13.39 -12.37 7.40
N VAL A 133 -12.93 -13.61 7.20
CA VAL A 133 -13.59 -14.55 6.29
C VAL A 133 -15.00 -14.90 6.77
N GLU A 134 -15.17 -15.23 8.06
CA GLU A 134 -16.45 -15.58 8.68
C GLU A 134 -17.49 -14.45 8.60
N THR A 135 -17.05 -13.20 8.77
CA THR A 135 -17.95 -12.02 8.79
C THR A 135 -18.12 -11.34 7.44
N GLY A 136 -17.32 -11.72 6.44
CA GLY A 136 -17.32 -11.09 5.13
C GLY A 136 -16.50 -9.81 5.02
N ALA A 137 -15.77 -9.40 6.07
CA ALA A 137 -14.89 -8.23 6.01
C ALA A 137 -13.72 -8.42 5.04
N ARG A 138 -13.35 -7.37 4.31
CA ARG A 138 -12.11 -7.30 3.51
C ARG A 138 -11.09 -6.42 4.22
N LEU A 139 -9.98 -7.01 4.64
CA LEU A 139 -8.87 -6.29 5.29
C LEU A 139 -7.74 -6.09 4.28
N VAL A 140 -7.56 -4.87 3.77
CA VAL A 140 -6.59 -4.57 2.71
C VAL A 140 -5.52 -3.61 3.22
N HIS A 141 -4.32 -4.15 3.45
CA HIS A 141 -3.19 -3.37 3.94
C HIS A 141 -2.37 -2.78 2.78
N ALA A 142 -1.56 -1.77 3.10
CA ALA A 142 -0.59 -1.17 2.17
C ALA A 142 -1.24 -0.55 0.91
N CYS A 143 -2.41 0.06 1.08
CA CYS A 143 -3.14 0.85 0.09
C CYS A 143 -2.49 2.23 -0.17
N GLY A 144 -1.17 2.30 -0.19
CA GLY A 144 -0.40 3.50 -0.53
C GLY A 144 0.65 3.21 -1.59
N PHE A 145 1.64 4.09 -1.73
CA PHE A 145 2.77 3.84 -2.62
C PHE A 145 3.54 2.57 -2.26
N ASP A 146 3.56 2.23 -0.96
CA ASP A 146 4.16 1.01 -0.41
C ASP A 146 3.38 -0.29 -0.73
N SER A 147 2.50 -0.29 -1.75
CA SER A 147 2.23 -1.50 -2.53
C SER A 147 1.43 -1.28 -3.80
N VAL A 148 0.49 -0.34 -3.84
CA VAL A 148 -0.47 -0.18 -4.93
C VAL A 148 0.18 -0.15 -6.33
N PRO A 149 1.19 0.70 -6.62
CA PRO A 149 1.80 0.73 -7.95
C PRO A 149 2.59 -0.55 -8.27
N HIS A 150 3.05 -1.28 -7.26
CA HIS A 150 3.83 -2.51 -7.42
C HIS A 150 2.92 -3.73 -7.65
N ASP A 151 1.87 -3.86 -6.84
CA ASP A 151 0.89 -4.93 -6.87
C ASP A 151 0.02 -4.86 -8.13
N LEU A 152 -0.64 -3.72 -8.34
CA LEU A 152 -1.46 -3.51 -9.54
C LEU A 152 -0.61 -3.40 -10.81
N GLY A 153 0.62 -2.87 -10.72
CA GLY A 153 1.53 -2.85 -11.86
C GLY A 153 1.98 -4.25 -12.29
N ALA A 154 2.19 -5.16 -11.33
CA ALA A 154 2.45 -6.56 -11.63
C ALA A 154 1.22 -7.23 -12.27
N LEU A 155 0.01 -7.01 -11.72
CA LEU A 155 -1.24 -7.50 -12.31
C LEU A 155 -1.41 -7.02 -13.76
N PHE A 156 -1.31 -5.71 -13.98
CA PHE A 156 -1.42 -5.08 -15.29
C PHE A 156 -0.41 -5.64 -16.30
N THR A 157 0.83 -5.90 -15.86
CA THR A 157 1.87 -6.51 -16.71
C THR A 157 1.53 -7.95 -17.08
N VAL A 158 1.01 -8.73 -16.13
CA VAL A 158 0.60 -10.12 -16.37
C VAL A 158 -0.59 -10.18 -17.34
N GLN A 159 -1.57 -9.29 -17.20
CA GLN A 159 -2.68 -9.16 -18.13
C GLN A 159 -2.19 -8.80 -19.54
N ALA A 160 -1.30 -7.82 -19.66
CA ALA A 160 -0.72 -7.41 -20.95
C ALA A 160 0.13 -8.51 -21.62
N LEU A 161 0.81 -9.36 -20.82
CA LEU A 161 1.56 -10.52 -21.32
C LEU A 161 0.67 -11.60 -21.92
N ARG A 162 -0.50 -11.80 -21.33
CA ARG A 162 -1.42 -12.86 -21.70
C ARG A 162 -2.25 -12.53 -22.93
N GLY A 163 -2.65 -11.26 -23.09
CA GLY A 163 -3.67 -10.89 -24.07
C GLY A 163 -5.07 -11.35 -23.63
N GLU A 164 -6.09 -11.04 -24.42
CA GLU A 164 -7.50 -11.25 -24.06
C GLU A 164 -7.93 -12.73 -24.12
N ASP A 165 -7.26 -13.57 -24.92
CA ASP A 165 -7.66 -14.96 -25.19
C ASP A 165 -6.96 -16.03 -24.32
N ALA A 166 -6.24 -15.64 -23.27
CA ALA A 166 -5.41 -16.58 -22.51
C ALA A 166 -6.21 -17.42 -21.49
N VAL A 167 -6.03 -18.74 -21.54
CA VAL A 167 -6.61 -19.68 -20.56
C VAL A 167 -5.93 -19.52 -19.18
N PRO A 168 -6.68 -19.25 -18.10
CA PRO A 168 -6.13 -19.16 -16.74
C PRO A 168 -5.42 -20.45 -16.29
N GLY A 169 -4.25 -20.33 -15.66
CA GLY A 169 -3.58 -21.46 -15.02
C GLY A 169 -2.88 -22.47 -15.94
N GLY A 170 -2.79 -22.19 -17.24
CA GLY A 170 -1.92 -22.88 -18.21
C GLY A 170 -0.77 -21.99 -18.71
N GLY A 171 0.24 -22.56 -19.36
CA GLY A 171 1.27 -21.80 -20.09
C GLY A 171 2.67 -21.81 -19.49
N ALA A 172 3.60 -21.20 -20.24
CA ALA A 172 5.01 -21.09 -19.87
C ALA A 172 5.21 -20.31 -18.56
N PRO A 173 6.34 -20.50 -17.85
CA PRO A 173 6.67 -19.70 -16.67
C PRO A 173 6.55 -18.20 -16.93
N VAL A 174 6.02 -17.46 -15.95
CA VAL A 174 5.85 -16.01 -16.00
C VAL A 174 6.86 -15.36 -15.06
N ALA A 175 7.66 -14.44 -15.58
CA ALA A 175 8.61 -13.66 -14.79
C ALA A 175 8.29 -12.17 -14.93
N VAL A 176 8.10 -11.48 -13.80
CA VAL A 176 7.89 -10.03 -13.75
C VAL A 176 9.00 -9.39 -12.93
N ARG A 177 9.56 -8.29 -13.42
CA ARG A 177 10.58 -7.51 -12.70
C ARG A 177 10.18 -6.05 -12.66
N GLY A 178 9.96 -5.50 -11.48
CA GLY A 178 9.69 -4.09 -11.23
C GLY A 178 10.97 -3.29 -11.00
N PHE A 179 11.06 -2.13 -11.63
CA PHE A 179 12.16 -1.18 -11.55
C PHE A 179 11.63 0.18 -11.09
N VAL A 180 11.76 0.44 -9.79
CA VAL A 180 11.23 1.62 -9.10
C VAL A 180 12.19 2.79 -9.25
N ARG A 181 11.63 3.96 -9.52
CA ARG A 181 12.31 5.25 -9.46
C ARG A 181 11.41 6.27 -8.78
N VAL A 182 12.02 7.07 -7.94
CA VAL A 182 11.34 8.15 -7.22
C VAL A 182 12.17 9.42 -7.34
N GLY A 183 11.51 10.55 -7.55
CA GLY A 183 12.04 11.88 -7.31
C GLY A 183 11.23 12.49 -6.18
N GLY A 184 11.77 12.55 -4.97
CA GLY A 184 11.03 13.02 -3.78
C GLY A 184 11.73 12.65 -2.48
N ILE A 185 11.18 13.09 -1.35
CA ILE A 185 11.72 12.85 0.01
C ILE A 185 10.59 12.28 0.89
N PHE A 186 10.89 11.21 1.61
CA PHE A 186 9.99 10.57 2.58
C PHE A 186 9.94 11.33 3.94
N SER A 187 8.90 11.12 4.76
CA SER A 187 8.68 11.93 5.99
C SER A 187 9.46 11.39 7.16
N GLY A 188 9.48 12.15 8.26
CA GLY A 188 9.72 11.60 9.58
C GLY A 188 8.79 10.43 9.95
N GLY A 189 7.54 10.40 9.47
CA GLY A 189 6.63 9.26 9.67
C GLY A 189 7.11 7.98 8.97
N THR A 190 7.48 8.08 7.69
CA THR A 190 8.10 6.97 6.95
C THR A 190 9.42 6.53 7.58
N PHE A 191 10.23 7.48 8.09
CA PHE A 191 11.47 7.17 8.79
C PHE A 191 11.23 6.45 10.13
N ALA A 192 10.23 6.87 10.91
CA ALA A 192 9.85 6.21 12.16
C ALA A 192 9.35 4.77 11.93
N THR A 193 8.54 4.56 10.89
CA THR A 193 8.14 3.22 10.44
C THR A 193 9.35 2.39 10.01
N ALA A 194 10.24 2.96 9.18
CA ALA A 194 11.46 2.27 8.75
C ALA A 194 12.35 1.87 9.94
N LEU A 195 12.57 2.77 10.91
CA LEU A 195 13.32 2.47 12.13
C LEU A 195 12.64 1.35 12.95
N THR A 196 11.31 1.37 13.05
CA THR A 196 10.56 0.35 13.80
C THR A 196 10.73 -1.02 13.16
N VAL A 197 10.52 -1.12 11.84
CA VAL A 197 10.72 -2.35 11.07
C VAL A 197 12.16 -2.85 11.19
N LEU A 198 13.13 -1.95 11.01
CA LEU A 198 14.54 -2.28 11.10
C LEU A 198 14.92 -2.77 12.49
N SER A 199 14.32 -2.26 13.56
CA SER A 199 14.64 -2.66 14.94
C SER A 199 14.09 -4.03 15.37
N ARG A 200 13.27 -4.69 14.54
CA ARG A 200 12.55 -5.93 14.92
C ARG A 200 12.73 -7.11 13.93
N PRO A 201 13.93 -7.40 13.39
CA PRO A 201 14.10 -8.39 12.33
C PRO A 201 13.70 -9.81 12.76
N ALA A 202 13.97 -10.19 14.01
CA ALA A 202 13.62 -11.52 14.52
C ALA A 202 12.10 -11.72 14.68
N ALA A 203 11.39 -10.71 15.18
CA ALA A 203 9.94 -10.74 15.34
C ALA A 203 9.23 -10.77 13.97
N ALA A 204 9.68 -9.93 13.03
CA ALA A 204 9.20 -9.94 11.65
C ALA A 204 9.41 -11.31 10.98
N ALA A 205 10.61 -11.88 11.10
CA ALA A 205 10.91 -13.20 10.53
C ALA A 205 10.09 -14.33 11.17
N ARG A 206 9.79 -14.23 12.47
CA ARG A 206 8.93 -15.19 13.17
C ARG A 206 7.49 -15.10 12.66
N ALA A 207 6.90 -13.90 12.63
CA ALA A 207 5.54 -13.70 12.13
C ALA A 207 5.39 -14.18 10.67
N ALA A 208 6.38 -13.90 9.81
CA ALA A 208 6.39 -14.38 8.44
C ALA A 208 6.43 -15.91 8.33
N ARG A 209 7.19 -16.60 9.18
CA ARG A 209 7.22 -18.07 9.23
C ARG A 209 5.90 -18.66 9.71
N GLU A 210 5.34 -18.09 10.77
CA GLU A 210 4.05 -18.54 11.32
C GLU A 210 2.93 -18.34 10.31
N ARG A 211 2.88 -17.19 9.63
CA ARG A 211 1.90 -16.95 8.55
C ARG A 211 2.06 -17.94 7.40
N ARG A 212 3.28 -18.20 6.93
CA ARG A 212 3.52 -19.20 5.87
C ARG A 212 3.06 -20.60 6.25
N ALA A 213 3.12 -20.96 7.53
CA ALA A 213 2.62 -22.24 8.02
C ALA A 213 1.08 -22.28 8.14
N ALA A 214 0.44 -21.13 8.37
CA ALA A 214 -1.01 -21.00 8.48
C ALA A 214 -1.71 -20.81 7.12
N GLU A 215 -1.04 -20.21 6.14
CA GLU A 215 -1.60 -19.99 4.80
C GLU A 215 -1.84 -21.32 4.07
N PRO A 216 -2.98 -21.48 3.38
CA PRO A 216 -3.23 -22.67 2.56
C PRO A 216 -2.13 -22.88 1.52
N PRO A 217 -1.66 -24.12 1.31
CA PRO A 217 -0.61 -24.39 0.33
C PRO A 217 -1.10 -24.09 -1.09
N THR A 218 -0.25 -23.45 -1.90
CA THR A 218 -0.49 -23.17 -3.32
C THR A 218 -0.29 -24.45 -4.15
N ARG A 219 -1.24 -25.38 -4.05
CA ARG A 219 -1.18 -26.70 -4.73
C ARG A 219 -0.96 -26.53 -6.24
N GLY A 220 0.09 -27.16 -6.76
CA GLY A 220 0.42 -27.15 -8.19
C GLY A 220 0.97 -25.84 -8.74
N ARG A 221 1.32 -24.87 -7.88
CA ARG A 221 1.91 -23.59 -8.28
C ARG A 221 3.27 -23.37 -7.59
N ARG A 222 4.21 -22.76 -8.32
CA ARG A 222 5.52 -22.33 -7.83
C ARG A 222 5.57 -20.82 -7.88
N LEU A 223 5.80 -20.20 -6.74
CA LEU A 223 5.86 -18.74 -6.59
C LEU A 223 7.21 -18.37 -6.01
N ARG A 224 7.92 -17.45 -6.65
CA ARG A 224 9.26 -17.04 -6.24
C ARG A 224 9.41 -15.53 -6.21
N THR A 225 9.80 -14.98 -5.07
CA THR A 225 10.32 -13.61 -5.00
C THR A 225 11.82 -13.64 -5.26
N VAL A 226 12.26 -12.98 -6.32
CA VAL A 226 13.67 -12.94 -6.73
C VAL A 226 14.34 -11.74 -6.11
N SER A 227 15.24 -12.01 -5.16
CA SER A 227 16.23 -11.05 -4.66
C SER A 227 17.62 -11.42 -5.18
N GLY A 228 18.60 -10.52 -5.07
CA GLY A 228 19.97 -10.79 -5.53
C GLY A 228 20.90 -9.62 -5.30
N LEU A 229 22.17 -9.74 -5.67
CA LEU A 229 23.13 -8.63 -5.48
C LEU A 229 22.88 -7.48 -6.46
N PRO A 230 23.32 -6.25 -6.11
CA PRO A 230 23.33 -5.12 -7.03
C PRO A 230 24.02 -5.49 -8.34
N ARG A 231 23.35 -5.26 -9.47
CA ARG A 231 23.90 -5.61 -10.79
C ARG A 231 23.41 -4.66 -11.88
N ARG A 232 24.13 -4.63 -13.00
CA ARG A 232 23.70 -3.87 -14.18
C ARG A 232 22.57 -4.61 -14.89
N SER A 233 21.46 -3.92 -15.15
CA SER A 233 20.31 -4.45 -15.90
C SER A 233 20.21 -3.79 -17.27
N ARG A 234 20.17 -4.60 -18.34
CA ARG A 234 19.89 -4.11 -19.70
C ARG A 234 18.47 -3.58 -19.82
N ALA A 235 17.49 -4.30 -19.26
CA ALA A 235 16.08 -3.94 -19.28
C ALA A 235 15.79 -2.60 -18.58
N ALA A 236 16.47 -2.32 -17.46
CA ALA A 236 16.32 -1.05 -16.76
C ALA A 236 17.25 0.06 -17.29
N ARG A 237 18.23 -0.28 -18.14
CA ARG A 237 19.41 0.55 -18.47
C ARG A 237 20.02 1.23 -17.23
N ALA A 238 19.95 0.56 -16.09
CA ALA A 238 20.29 1.05 -14.76
C ALA A 238 21.07 -0.01 -13.98
N TRP A 239 21.79 0.40 -12.95
CA TRP A 239 22.11 -0.49 -11.85
C TRP A 239 20.83 -0.77 -11.09
N ILE A 240 20.54 -2.04 -10.84
CA ILE A 240 19.39 -2.46 -10.06
C ILE A 240 19.87 -2.90 -8.68
N VAL A 241 19.17 -2.42 -7.65
CA VAL A 241 19.44 -2.74 -6.24
C VAL A 241 18.14 -3.29 -5.66
N PRO A 242 18.12 -4.46 -5.00
CA PRO A 242 16.91 -4.94 -4.35
C PRO A 242 16.41 -3.93 -3.34
N LEU A 243 15.09 -3.71 -3.33
CA LEU A 243 14.45 -2.89 -2.33
C LEU A 243 13.91 -3.78 -1.20
N PRO A 244 14.34 -3.58 0.06
CA PRO A 244 13.89 -4.37 1.20
C PRO A 244 12.54 -3.86 1.72
N THR A 245 11.53 -3.83 0.84
CA THR A 245 10.18 -3.35 1.11
C THR A 245 9.20 -4.53 1.23
N ILE A 246 7.95 -4.22 1.58
CA ILE A 246 6.87 -5.22 1.70
C ILE A 246 6.36 -5.72 0.32
N ASP A 247 6.64 -4.97 -0.75
CA ASP A 247 6.04 -5.18 -2.08
C ASP A 247 6.22 -6.59 -2.66
N PRO A 248 7.40 -7.25 -2.59
CA PRO A 248 7.54 -8.60 -3.13
C PRO A 248 6.63 -9.60 -2.45
N VAL A 249 6.37 -9.40 -1.16
CA VAL A 249 5.51 -10.26 -0.35
C VAL A 249 4.05 -10.05 -0.75
N ILE A 250 3.62 -8.80 -0.95
CA ILE A 250 2.26 -8.49 -1.39
C ILE A 250 2.00 -9.01 -2.81
N VAL A 251 2.89 -8.73 -3.77
CA VAL A 251 2.78 -9.26 -5.14
C VAL A 251 2.77 -10.79 -5.13
N GLY A 252 3.60 -11.42 -4.29
CA GLY A 252 3.61 -12.87 -4.11
C GLY A 252 2.27 -13.42 -3.61
N ARG A 253 1.56 -12.70 -2.73
CA ARG A 253 0.23 -13.07 -2.22
C ARG A 253 -0.86 -12.88 -3.26
N SER A 254 -0.82 -11.79 -4.02
CA SER A 254 -1.70 -11.58 -5.17
C SER A 254 -1.54 -12.71 -6.18
N ALA A 255 -0.28 -13.03 -6.51
CA ALA A 255 0.02 -14.15 -7.38
C ALA A 255 -0.47 -15.48 -6.79
N ALA A 256 -0.38 -15.71 -5.48
CA ALA A 256 -0.89 -16.92 -4.84
C ALA A 256 -2.42 -17.05 -4.93
N ALA A 257 -3.14 -15.95 -4.73
CA ALA A 257 -4.59 -15.90 -4.75
C ALA A 257 -5.18 -16.00 -6.17
N ASP A 258 -4.47 -15.50 -7.18
CA ASP A 258 -4.99 -15.42 -8.54
C ASP A 258 -4.26 -16.38 -9.52
N PRO A 259 -4.94 -17.42 -10.06
CA PRO A 259 -4.43 -18.26 -11.16
C PRO A 259 -4.05 -17.46 -12.42
N GLY A 260 -4.57 -16.24 -12.52
CA GLY A 260 -4.19 -15.15 -13.41
C GLY A 260 -2.70 -14.86 -13.48
N TYR A 261 -1.89 -15.27 -12.49
CA TYR A 261 -0.43 -15.11 -12.53
C TYR A 261 0.32 -16.31 -13.12
N GLY A 262 -0.35 -17.45 -13.27
CA GLY A 262 0.21 -18.66 -13.87
C GLY A 262 0.71 -19.67 -12.84
N ARG A 263 1.04 -20.87 -13.30
CA ARG A 263 1.51 -21.96 -12.43
C ARG A 263 2.91 -21.74 -11.90
N ASP A 264 3.82 -21.22 -12.72
CA ASP A 264 5.18 -20.86 -12.29
C ASP A 264 5.35 -19.35 -12.46
N PHE A 265 5.29 -18.61 -11.35
CA PHE A 265 5.39 -17.16 -11.34
C PHE A 265 6.60 -16.71 -10.50
N SER A 266 7.33 -15.72 -11.03
CA SER A 266 8.40 -15.06 -10.29
C SER A 266 8.31 -13.54 -10.36
N TYR A 267 8.57 -12.88 -9.23
CA TYR A 267 8.60 -11.42 -9.14
C TYR A 267 9.92 -10.92 -8.57
N GLY A 268 10.56 -9.97 -9.25
CA GLY A 268 11.73 -9.25 -8.74
C GLY A 268 11.43 -7.78 -8.54
N HIS A 269 11.92 -7.19 -7.45
CA HIS A 269 11.62 -5.81 -7.05
C HIS A 269 12.91 -5.03 -6.80
N PHE A 270 13.15 -3.99 -7.59
CA PHE A 270 14.43 -3.29 -7.59
C PHE A 270 14.28 -1.78 -7.71
N ALA A 271 15.13 -1.04 -7.00
CA ALA A 271 15.41 0.36 -7.31
C ALA A 271 16.31 0.44 -8.56
N ALA A 272 16.01 1.36 -9.47
CA ALA A 272 16.82 1.61 -10.66
C ALA A 272 17.67 2.88 -10.48
N VAL A 273 18.98 2.71 -10.33
CA VAL A 273 19.94 3.80 -10.11
C VAL A 273 20.94 3.93 -11.26
N ARG A 274 21.25 5.16 -11.65
CA ARG A 274 22.09 5.40 -12.83
C ARG A 274 23.56 5.06 -12.61
N ARG A 275 24.10 5.39 -11.43
CA ARG A 275 25.53 5.36 -11.12
C ARG A 275 25.85 4.29 -10.08
N LEU A 276 26.88 3.48 -10.34
CA LEU A 276 27.31 2.42 -9.41
C LEU A 276 27.69 2.96 -8.02
N PRO A 277 28.43 4.08 -7.87
CA PRO A 277 28.72 4.62 -6.53
C PRO A 277 27.47 4.98 -5.72
N VAL A 278 26.41 5.43 -6.39
CA VAL A 278 25.11 5.71 -5.72
C VAL A 278 24.44 4.40 -5.29
N ALA A 279 24.52 3.35 -6.11
CA ALA A 279 24.01 2.02 -5.77
C ALA A 279 24.71 1.44 -4.53
N LEU A 280 26.04 1.44 -4.54
CA LEU A 280 26.87 0.89 -3.47
C LEU A 280 26.74 1.75 -2.19
N GLY A 281 26.83 3.07 -2.32
CA GLY A 281 26.69 4.00 -1.20
C GLY A 281 25.32 3.93 -0.54
N GLY A 282 24.24 3.86 -1.33
CA GLY A 282 22.88 3.68 -0.81
C GLY A 282 22.70 2.36 -0.08
N THR A 283 23.26 1.27 -0.62
CA THR A 283 23.23 -0.06 0.02
C THR A 283 23.98 -0.05 1.35
N ALA A 284 25.20 0.51 1.37
CA ALA A 284 26.00 0.63 2.58
C ALA A 284 25.34 1.53 3.63
N GLY A 285 24.77 2.67 3.22
CA GLY A 285 24.05 3.58 4.10
C GLY A 285 22.81 2.95 4.74
N PHE A 286 22.05 2.17 3.96
CA PHE A 286 20.91 1.41 4.50
C PHE A 286 21.37 0.34 5.51
N ALA A 287 22.44 -0.41 5.20
CA ALA A 287 22.98 -1.40 6.12
C ALA A 287 23.46 -0.77 7.45
N LEU A 288 24.10 0.40 7.38
CA LEU A 288 24.51 1.16 8.56
C LEU A 288 23.31 1.63 9.37
N LEU A 289 22.27 2.16 8.71
CA LEU A 289 21.02 2.56 9.38
C LEU A 289 20.35 1.36 10.06
N ALA A 290 20.28 0.22 9.40
CA ALA A 290 19.72 -1.01 9.94
C ALA A 290 20.48 -1.51 11.19
N ALA A 291 21.82 -1.45 11.16
CA ALA A 291 22.67 -1.79 12.29
C ALA A 291 22.47 -0.78 13.45
N ALA A 292 22.45 0.52 13.16
CA ALA A 292 22.22 1.56 14.15
C ALA A 292 20.83 1.44 14.81
N ALA A 293 19.80 1.07 14.05
CA ALA A 293 18.44 0.87 14.55
C ALA A 293 18.34 -0.29 15.56
N GLN A 294 19.28 -1.25 15.57
CA GLN A 294 19.34 -2.31 16.60
C GLN A 294 19.74 -1.77 17.97
N LEU A 295 20.51 -0.69 18.02
CA LEU A 295 21.05 -0.14 19.26
C LEU A 295 20.03 0.83 19.88
N PRO A 296 19.48 0.56 21.08
CA PRO A 296 18.42 1.38 21.67
C PRO A 296 18.77 2.86 21.83
N VAL A 297 20.02 3.16 22.17
CA VAL A 297 20.52 4.54 22.34
C VAL A 297 20.52 5.29 21.01
N LEU A 298 21.09 4.69 19.96
CA LEU A 298 21.13 5.30 18.63
C LEU A 298 19.74 5.41 18.03
N ARG A 299 18.87 4.42 18.22
CA ARG A 299 17.48 4.48 17.76
C ARG A 299 16.71 5.63 18.41
N ARG A 300 16.87 5.85 19.72
CA ARG A 300 16.26 7.00 20.41
C ARG A 300 16.77 8.32 19.84
N ALA A 301 18.08 8.45 19.64
CA ALA A 301 18.68 9.63 19.01
C ALA A 301 18.19 9.85 17.57
N LEU A 302 18.07 8.81 16.76
CA LEU A 302 17.55 8.91 15.40
C LEU A 302 16.07 9.30 15.39
N SER A 303 15.27 8.75 16.31
CA SER A 303 13.84 9.08 16.42
C SER A 303 13.59 10.50 16.90
N SER A 304 14.50 11.11 17.67
CA SER A 304 14.35 12.49 18.15
C SER A 304 14.72 13.54 17.08
N LEU A 305 15.47 13.15 16.05
CA LEU A 305 15.85 14.05 14.94
C LEU A 305 14.66 14.41 14.04
N TRP A 306 13.58 13.63 14.02
CA TRP A 306 12.43 13.84 13.14
C TRP A 306 11.12 13.55 13.88
N LYS A 307 10.43 14.61 14.35
CA LYS A 307 9.14 14.46 15.04
C LYS A 307 8.07 13.96 14.06
N PRO A 308 7.28 12.91 14.41
CA PRO A 308 6.13 12.48 13.62
C PRO A 308 5.14 13.63 13.38
N GLY A 309 4.58 13.72 12.17
CA GLY A 309 3.55 14.69 11.81
C GLY A 309 4.01 15.91 11.01
N GLN A 310 5.31 16.05 10.73
CA GLN A 310 5.83 17.02 9.76
C GLN A 310 6.17 16.31 8.44
N GLY A 311 5.46 16.64 7.38
CA GLY A 311 5.78 16.24 6.01
C GLY A 311 6.28 17.43 5.17
N PRO A 312 6.80 17.19 3.96
CA PRO A 312 7.28 18.26 3.08
C PRO A 312 6.14 19.21 2.71
N ASP A 313 6.49 20.48 2.51
CA ASP A 313 5.56 21.50 2.02
C ASP A 313 4.97 21.13 0.63
N GLU A 314 3.89 21.81 0.25
CA GLU A 314 3.18 21.55 -1.00
C GLU A 314 4.05 21.76 -2.24
N ALA A 315 4.89 22.79 -2.26
CA ALA A 315 5.79 23.09 -3.39
C ALA A 315 6.84 21.98 -3.61
N ARG A 316 7.33 21.35 -2.54
CA ARG A 316 8.22 20.19 -2.62
C ARG A 316 7.48 18.95 -3.12
N ARG A 317 6.25 18.70 -2.64
CA ARG A 317 5.42 17.59 -3.13
C ARG A 317 5.06 17.76 -4.61
N ALA A 318 4.76 18.97 -5.06
CA ALA A 318 4.45 19.25 -6.46
C ALA A 318 5.59 18.92 -7.44
N LYS A 319 6.85 18.91 -6.96
CA LYS A 319 8.03 18.49 -7.73
C LYS A 319 8.29 16.98 -7.65
N GLY A 320 7.54 16.29 -6.80
CA GLY A 320 7.66 14.86 -6.58
C GLY A 320 7.07 14.05 -7.73
N TRP A 321 7.70 12.93 -8.05
CA TRP A 321 7.23 12.01 -9.09
C TRP A 321 7.72 10.59 -8.81
N PHE A 322 7.04 9.60 -9.38
CA PHE A 322 7.51 8.23 -9.42
C PHE A 322 7.28 7.57 -10.77
N THR A 323 8.10 6.55 -11.06
CA THR A 323 7.85 5.59 -12.14
C THR A 323 8.21 4.20 -11.66
N VAL A 324 7.34 3.22 -11.89
CA VAL A 324 7.64 1.80 -11.74
C VAL A 324 7.52 1.16 -13.11
N ARG A 325 8.65 0.73 -13.67
CA ARG A 325 8.67 0.00 -14.94
C ARG A 325 8.69 -1.48 -14.69
N PHE A 326 7.90 -2.23 -15.44
CA PHE A 326 7.91 -3.68 -15.37
C PHE A 326 8.41 -4.28 -16.67
N LEU A 327 9.24 -5.32 -16.53
CA LEU A 327 9.50 -6.27 -17.59
C LEU A 327 8.74 -7.56 -17.25
N GLY A 328 7.76 -7.90 -18.06
CA GLY A 328 7.10 -9.19 -18.05
C GLY A 328 7.68 -10.11 -19.13
N GLU A 329 7.88 -11.39 -18.81
CA GLU A 329 8.38 -12.40 -19.73
C GLU A 329 7.60 -13.72 -19.56
N SER A 330 7.18 -14.32 -20.67
CA SER A 330 6.60 -15.68 -20.68
C SER A 330 6.69 -16.29 -22.08
N GLY A 331 7.12 -17.55 -22.19
CA GLY A 331 7.08 -18.30 -23.46
C GLY A 331 7.82 -17.64 -24.64
N GLY A 332 8.87 -16.87 -24.38
CA GLY A 332 9.60 -16.10 -25.40
C GLY A 332 9.01 -14.72 -25.73
N ARG A 333 7.82 -14.39 -25.21
CA ARG A 333 7.22 -13.05 -25.29
C ARG A 333 7.75 -12.16 -24.17
N GLN A 334 7.95 -10.89 -24.48
CA GLN A 334 8.29 -9.85 -23.52
C GLN A 334 7.30 -8.69 -23.64
N VAL A 335 6.90 -8.11 -22.51
CA VAL A 335 6.09 -6.90 -22.44
C VAL A 335 6.73 -5.94 -21.45
N TYR A 336 6.75 -4.66 -21.82
CA TYR A 336 7.17 -3.58 -20.94
C TYR A 336 5.96 -2.75 -20.56
N THR A 337 5.77 -2.51 -19.28
CA THR A 337 4.72 -1.60 -18.79
C THR A 337 5.32 -0.57 -17.84
N GLU A 338 4.58 0.51 -17.62
CA GLU A 338 4.94 1.56 -16.68
C GLU A 338 3.72 1.98 -15.87
N VAL A 339 3.92 2.10 -14.56
CA VAL A 339 3.01 2.83 -13.67
C VAL A 339 3.71 4.13 -13.25
N SER A 340 3.07 5.28 -13.45
CA SER A 340 3.66 6.58 -13.09
C SER A 340 2.64 7.53 -12.48
N GLY A 341 3.15 8.47 -11.68
CA GLY A 341 2.36 9.49 -10.99
C GLY A 341 3.24 10.60 -10.40
N GLY A 342 2.60 11.48 -9.63
CA GLY A 342 3.26 12.56 -8.89
C GLY A 342 3.99 12.06 -7.64
N ASP A 343 3.96 12.85 -6.56
CA ASP A 343 4.69 12.56 -5.33
C ASP A 343 4.29 11.21 -4.70
N PRO A 344 5.20 10.22 -4.65
CA PRO A 344 4.89 8.90 -4.11
C PRO A 344 4.67 8.94 -2.60
N GLY A 345 5.36 9.83 -1.87
CA GLY A 345 5.40 9.80 -0.42
C GLY A 345 4.07 10.18 0.24
N TYR A 346 3.30 11.08 -0.39
CA TYR A 346 2.07 11.57 0.21
C TYR A 346 0.96 11.86 -0.78
N GLY A 347 1.21 12.69 -1.81
CA GLY A 347 0.14 13.10 -2.72
C GLY A 347 -0.53 11.89 -3.38
N GLU A 348 0.28 11.04 -3.99
CA GLU A 348 -0.20 9.80 -4.63
C GLU A 348 -0.59 8.74 -3.59
N THR A 349 0.09 8.67 -2.44
CA THR A 349 -0.33 7.75 -1.36
C THR A 349 -1.72 8.09 -0.81
N ALA A 350 -2.05 9.37 -0.62
CA ALA A 350 -3.34 9.82 -0.15
C ALA A 350 -4.46 9.51 -1.15
N LYS A 351 -4.17 9.71 -2.44
CA LYS A 351 -5.04 9.33 -3.56
C LYS A 351 -5.25 7.82 -3.61
N MET A 352 -4.18 7.03 -3.58
CA MET A 352 -4.23 5.56 -3.58
C MET A 352 -5.07 5.04 -2.43
N LEU A 353 -4.89 5.58 -1.23
CA LEU A 353 -5.66 5.16 -0.06
C LEU A 353 -7.15 5.54 -0.18
N GLY A 354 -7.43 6.77 -0.61
CA GLY A 354 -8.79 7.25 -0.81
C GLY A 354 -9.53 6.45 -1.89
N GLU A 355 -8.89 6.22 -3.03
CA GLU A 355 -9.47 5.43 -4.13
C GLU A 355 -9.65 3.96 -3.76
N SER A 356 -8.75 3.35 -2.97
CA SER A 356 -8.98 2.00 -2.44
C SER A 356 -10.25 1.93 -1.57
N ALA A 357 -10.46 2.92 -0.70
CA ALA A 357 -11.66 2.97 0.13
C ALA A 357 -12.93 3.18 -0.69
N LEU A 358 -12.89 4.10 -1.66
CA LEU A 358 -14.01 4.36 -2.56
C LEU A 358 -14.32 3.14 -3.44
N CYS A 359 -13.32 2.42 -3.92
CA CYS A 359 -13.48 1.18 -4.68
C CYS A 359 -14.22 0.12 -3.86
N LEU A 360 -13.78 -0.13 -2.62
CA LEU A 360 -14.48 -1.09 -1.74
C LEU A 360 -15.92 -0.69 -1.44
N ALA A 361 -16.22 0.61 -1.36
CA ALA A 361 -17.54 1.13 -1.01
C ALA A 361 -18.53 1.22 -2.19
N PHE A 362 -18.05 1.49 -3.41
CA PHE A 362 -18.94 1.92 -4.50
C PHE A 362 -18.80 1.13 -5.80
N ASP A 363 -17.77 0.29 -5.95
CA ASP A 363 -17.58 -0.47 -7.18
C ASP A 363 -18.08 -1.92 -7.04
N ASP A 364 -18.41 -2.52 -8.18
CA ASP A 364 -18.67 -3.95 -8.29
C ASP A 364 -17.37 -4.74 -8.21
N LEU A 365 -17.22 -5.49 -7.12
CA LEU A 365 -15.99 -6.21 -6.79
C LEU A 365 -16.24 -7.72 -6.64
N PRO A 366 -15.21 -8.57 -6.86
CA PRO A 366 -15.32 -10.00 -6.61
C PRO A 366 -15.72 -10.28 -5.16
N ALA A 367 -16.62 -11.25 -4.98
CA ALA A 367 -17.03 -11.72 -3.65
C ALA A 367 -15.84 -12.37 -2.92
N THR A 368 -15.14 -11.58 -2.13
CA THR A 368 -13.92 -11.94 -1.42
C THR A 368 -14.00 -11.44 0.02
N SER A 369 -13.30 -12.11 0.93
CA SER A 369 -13.27 -11.77 2.35
C SER A 369 -11.96 -12.24 3.00
N GLY A 370 -11.72 -11.80 4.22
CA GLY A 370 -10.46 -12.00 4.92
C GLY A 370 -9.45 -10.89 4.63
N GLN A 371 -8.19 -11.15 4.99
CA GLN A 371 -7.08 -10.30 4.59
C GLN A 371 -6.67 -10.54 3.14
N LEU A 372 -6.71 -9.47 2.34
CA LEU A 372 -6.51 -9.49 0.89
C LEU A 372 -5.44 -8.48 0.47
N THR A 373 -4.97 -8.59 -0.77
CA THR A 373 -4.12 -7.60 -1.42
C THR A 373 -4.96 -6.67 -2.29
N THR A 374 -4.37 -5.57 -2.76
CA THR A 374 -5.08 -4.62 -3.63
C THR A 374 -5.48 -5.24 -4.97
N ALA A 375 -4.62 -6.08 -5.55
CA ALA A 375 -4.93 -6.81 -6.77
C ALA A 375 -6.07 -7.81 -6.59
N THR A 376 -6.11 -8.55 -5.47
CA THR A 376 -7.15 -9.55 -5.21
C THR A 376 -8.49 -8.93 -4.82
N ALA A 377 -8.47 -7.88 -4.00
CA ALA A 377 -9.70 -7.25 -3.49
C ALA A 377 -10.38 -6.35 -4.54
N MET A 378 -9.58 -5.64 -5.35
CA MET A 378 -10.08 -4.58 -6.23
C MET A 378 -9.58 -4.70 -7.68
N GLY A 379 -8.33 -5.09 -7.89
CA GLY A 379 -7.78 -5.42 -9.20
C GLY A 379 -8.04 -4.35 -10.26
N GLN A 380 -8.72 -4.73 -11.35
CA GLN A 380 -9.01 -3.86 -12.49
C GLN A 380 -9.89 -2.65 -12.13
N ALA A 381 -10.80 -2.77 -11.15
CA ALA A 381 -11.63 -1.67 -10.71
C ALA A 381 -10.76 -0.54 -10.13
N LEU A 382 -9.83 -0.88 -9.24
CA LEU A 382 -8.90 0.11 -8.67
C LEU A 382 -7.93 0.68 -9.71
N ILE A 383 -7.45 -0.12 -10.68
CA ILE A 383 -6.66 0.40 -11.82
C ILE A 383 -7.45 1.48 -12.57
N THR A 384 -8.73 1.22 -12.83
CA THR A 384 -9.61 2.14 -13.56
C THR A 384 -9.82 3.44 -12.78
N ARG A 385 -10.13 3.35 -11.48
CA ARG A 385 -10.28 4.52 -10.58
C ARG A 385 -9.00 5.35 -10.50
N LEU A 386 -7.85 4.70 -10.27
CA LEU A 386 -6.56 5.39 -10.19
C LEU A 386 -6.18 6.06 -11.50
N THR A 387 -6.50 5.43 -12.64
CA THR A 387 -6.28 6.02 -13.96
C THR A 387 -7.14 7.27 -14.15
N ALA A 388 -8.42 7.21 -13.78
CA ALA A 388 -9.30 8.38 -13.79
C ALA A 388 -8.82 9.50 -12.84
N ALA A 389 -8.21 9.12 -11.71
CA ALA A 389 -7.58 10.03 -10.75
C ALA A 389 -6.17 10.52 -11.17
N GLY A 390 -5.72 10.18 -12.38
CA GLY A 390 -4.51 10.73 -13.01
C GLY A 390 -3.22 9.93 -12.81
N LEU A 391 -3.26 8.73 -12.23
CA LEU A 391 -2.15 7.78 -12.40
C LEU A 391 -2.13 7.28 -13.84
N ARG A 392 -0.96 6.87 -14.32
CA ARG A 392 -0.82 6.29 -15.66
C ARG A 392 -0.40 4.84 -15.55
N PHE A 393 -1.16 3.96 -16.19
CA PHE A 393 -0.81 2.57 -16.46
C PHE A 393 -0.65 2.42 -17.97
N THR A 394 0.57 2.18 -18.44
CA THR A 394 0.89 2.25 -19.87
C THR A 394 1.66 1.01 -20.32
N VAL A 395 1.29 0.42 -21.46
CA VAL A 395 2.13 -0.55 -22.17
C VAL A 395 3.12 0.20 -23.05
N LEU A 396 4.41 -0.08 -22.92
CA LEU A 396 5.49 0.56 -23.68
C LEU A 396 5.80 -0.22 -24.95
N ALA A 397 6.12 0.49 -26.03
CA ALA A 397 6.48 -0.12 -27.33
C ALA A 397 7.78 -0.94 -27.29
N GLY A 398 8.59 -0.80 -26.25
CA GLY A 398 9.85 -1.52 -26.10
C GLY A 398 10.59 -1.15 -24.81
N PRO A 399 11.82 -1.69 -24.62
CA PRO A 399 12.65 -1.31 -23.49
C PRO A 399 13.00 0.19 -23.54
N PRO A 400 13.37 0.80 -22.40
CA PRO A 400 13.76 2.20 -22.34
C PRO A 400 14.82 2.55 -23.40
N ALA A 401 14.57 3.59 -24.19
CA ALA A 401 15.52 4.07 -25.20
C ALA A 401 16.79 4.70 -24.57
N SER A 402 16.73 5.11 -23.30
CA SER A 402 17.83 5.78 -22.59
C SER A 402 17.95 5.32 -21.14
N ALA A 403 19.10 5.62 -20.53
CA ALA A 403 19.29 5.45 -19.09
C ALA A 403 18.29 6.33 -18.31
N PRO A 404 18.01 6.03 -17.03
CA PRO A 404 16.97 6.72 -16.29
C PRO A 404 17.18 8.25 -16.27
N GLY A 405 16.31 8.99 -16.97
CA GLY A 405 16.26 10.47 -17.04
C GLY A 405 15.06 11.02 -16.26
N ARG A 406 15.10 12.32 -15.91
CA ARG A 406 13.93 13.03 -15.37
C ARG A 406 12.83 13.08 -16.42
#